data_AF-A0A7C3K1C4-F1
#
_entry.id   AF-A0A7C3K1C4-F1
#
_cell.length_a   1.000
_cell.length_b   1.000
_cell.length_c   1.000
_cell.angle_alpha   90.00
_cell.angle_beta   90.00
_cell.angle_gamma   90.00
#
_symmetry.space_group_name_H-M   'P 1'
#
loop_
_entity.id
_entity.type
_entity.pdbx_description
1 polymer ?
#
loop_
_entity_poly.entity_id
_entity_poly.type
_entity_poly.pdbx_seq_one_letter_code
_entity_poly.pdbx_strand_id
1 'polypeptide(L)' 'MTREEELKKEGWEKRFTIDEPRLSEMAEQYRELGFEVLLEPVDPSSEECTVCITANLDRYRTLYTRKSH' A
#
# COMPACT_ATOMS: atom_id res chain seq x y z
N MET A 1 -0.75 16.73 -8.08
CA MET A 1 -1.28 15.97 -6.94
C MET A 1 -0.81 14.55 -7.13
N THR A 2 -0.21 13.96 -6.11
CA THR A 2 0.24 12.55 -6.19
C THR A 2 -0.94 11.62 -5.91
N ARG A 3 -0.84 10.37 -6.36
CA ARG A 3 -1.85 9.34 -6.06
C ARG A 3 -2.10 9.19 -4.56
N GLU A 4 -1.05 9.30 -3.75
CA GLU A 4 -1.13 9.29 -2.29
C GLU A 4 -1.98 10.46 -1.74
N GLU A 5 -1.81 11.67 -2.28
CA GLU A 5 -2.60 12.84 -1.87
C GLU A 5 -4.09 12.69 -2.21
N GLU A 6 -4.41 12.06 -3.34
CA GLU A 6 -5.79 11.76 -3.74
C GLU A 6 -6.44 10.76 -2.79
N LEU A 7 -5.76 9.64 -2.54
CA LEU A 7 -6.22 8.60 -1.62
C LEU A 7 -6.41 9.14 -0.20
N LYS A 8 -5.51 10.02 0.27
CA LYS A 8 -5.64 10.68 1.57
C LYS A 8 -6.91 11.53 1.66
N LYS A 9 -7.30 12.22 0.58
CA LYS A 9 -8.57 12.99 0.53
C LYS A 9 -9.80 12.09 0.55
N GLU A 10 -9.69 10.88 0.02
CA GLU A 10 -10.73 9.84 0.05
C GLU A 10 -10.80 9.08 1.39
N GLY A 11 -9.96 9.46 2.37
CA GLY A 11 -9.93 8.88 3.71
C GLY A 11 -9.05 7.63 3.83
N TRP A 12 -8.24 7.31 2.82
CA TRP A 12 -7.27 6.23 2.89
C TRP A 12 -6.01 6.67 3.62
N GLU A 13 -5.51 5.78 4.48
CA GLU A 13 -4.25 5.96 5.22
C GLU A 13 -3.20 4.98 4.69
N LYS A 14 -2.06 5.51 4.24
CA LYS A 14 -0.89 4.70 3.83
C LYS A 14 -0.32 3.97 5.05
N ARG A 15 -0.13 2.66 4.93
CA ARG A 15 0.49 1.84 5.98
C ARG A 15 1.97 1.58 5.69
N PHE A 16 2.25 0.83 4.64
CA PHE A 16 3.61 0.44 4.28
C PHE A 16 3.67 -0.12 2.85
N THR A 17 4.87 -0.13 2.30
CA THR A 17 5.22 -0.78 1.05
C THR A 17 5.93 -2.09 1.37
N ILE A 18 5.41 -3.22 0.90
CA ILE A 18 6.03 -4.54 1.15
C ILE A 18 5.69 -5.53 0.02
N ASP A 19 6.49 -6.60 -0.10
CA ASP A 19 6.27 -7.66 -1.06
C ASP A 19 5.54 -8.90 -0.50
N GLU A 20 5.14 -9.78 -1.41
CA GLU A 20 4.56 -11.08 -1.10
C GLU A 20 5.58 -12.06 -0.49
N PRO A 21 5.16 -12.91 0.48
CA PRO A 21 3.77 -13.19 0.88
C PRO A 21 3.22 -12.25 1.98
N ARG A 22 4.09 -11.43 2.58
CA ARG A 22 3.75 -10.65 3.79
C ARG A 22 2.72 -9.56 3.51
N LEU A 23 2.69 -9.06 2.28
CA LEU A 23 1.65 -8.17 1.78
C LEU A 23 0.25 -8.80 1.95
N SER A 24 0.05 -10.02 1.44
CA SER A 24 -1.22 -10.73 1.53
C SER A 24 -1.60 -11.03 2.98
N GLU A 25 -0.65 -11.48 3.80
CA GLU A 25 -0.88 -11.75 5.23
C GLU A 25 -1.37 -10.51 5.99
N MET A 26 -0.77 -9.34 5.72
CA MET A 26 -1.19 -8.09 6.38
C MET A 26 -2.51 -7.56 5.84
N ALA A 27 -2.74 -7.68 4.53
CA ALA A 27 -4.00 -7.29 3.91
C ALA A 27 -5.18 -8.09 4.48
N GLU A 28 -5.00 -9.38 4.75
CA GLU A 28 -6.01 -10.20 5.40
C GLU A 28 -6.24 -9.78 6.84
N GLN A 29 -5.17 -9.62 7.64
CA GLN A 29 -5.30 -9.17 9.02
C GLN A 29 -6.03 -7.83 9.15
N TYR A 30 -5.75 -6.84 8.30
CA TYR A 30 -6.47 -5.57 8.32
C TYR A 30 -7.95 -5.73 7.96
N ARG A 31 -8.28 -6.61 6.99
CA ARG A 31 -9.67 -6.93 6.65
C ARG A 31 -10.40 -7.58 7.84
N GLU A 32 -9.76 -8.51 8.55
CA GLU A 32 -10.33 -9.14 9.75
C GLU A 32 -10.53 -8.15 10.90
N LEU A 33 -9.67 -7.15 11.02
CA LEU A 33 -9.81 -6.05 11.98
C LEU A 33 -10.91 -5.03 11.59
N GLY A 34 -11.62 -5.26 10.47
CA GLY A 34 -12.70 -4.40 10.01
C GLY A 34 -12.23 -3.17 9.22
N PHE A 35 -11.04 -3.20 8.64
CA PHE A 35 -10.60 -2.15 7.70
C PHE A 35 -10.90 -2.55 6.26
N GLU A 36 -11.23 -1.55 5.45
CA GLU A 36 -11.10 -1.67 4.00
C GLU A 36 -9.61 -1.62 3.64
N VAL A 37 -9.19 -2.45 2.69
CA VAL A 37 -7.81 -2.55 2.24
C VAL A 37 -7.72 -2.25 0.75
N LEU A 38 -6.80 -1.36 0.39
CA LEU A 38 -6.46 -1.03 -0.99
C LEU A 38 -4.96 -1.29 -1.20
N LEU A 39 -4.61 -2.01 -2.26
CA LEU A 39 -3.23 -2.28 -2.65
C LEU A 39 -2.91 -1.53 -3.94
N GLU A 40 -2.04 -0.53 -3.85
CA GLU A 40 -1.60 0.26 -5.00
C GLU A 40 -0.19 -0.17 -5.45
N PRO A 41 0.10 -0.11 -6.76
CA PRO A 41 1.47 -0.28 -7.23
C PRO A 41 2.38 0.77 -6.59
N VAL A 42 3.63 0.40 -6.33
CA VAL A 42 4.62 1.36 -5.84
C VAL A 42 4.96 2.33 -6.95
N ASP A 43 4.96 3.62 -6.62
CA ASP A 43 5.53 4.63 -7.50
C ASP A 43 7.05 4.74 -7.24
N PRO A 44 7.91 4.25 -8.16
CA PRO A 44 9.35 4.25 -7.95
C PRO A 44 9.97 5.65 -8.02
N SER A 45 9.22 6.68 -8.43
CA SER A 45 9.70 8.06 -8.44
C SER A 45 9.51 8.76 -7.08
N SER A 46 8.71 8.18 -6.20
CA SER A 46 8.34 8.76 -4.91
C SER A 46 9.05 8.13 -3.69
N GLU A 47 9.84 7.06 -3.86
CA GLU A 47 10.54 6.40 -2.75
C GLU A 47 12.05 6.68 -2.76
N GLU A 48 12.64 6.94 -1.59
CA GLU A 48 14.06 7.33 -1.45
C GLU A 48 15.04 6.16 -1.63
N CYS A 49 14.58 4.90 -1.57
CA CYS A 49 15.42 3.70 -1.70
C CYS A 49 14.78 2.67 -2.64
N THR A 50 14.99 2.86 -3.94
CA THR A 50 14.25 2.16 -5.01
C THR A 50 14.98 0.99 -5.64
N VAL A 51 16.20 0.64 -5.21
CA VAL A 51 16.98 -0.41 -5.90
C VAL A 51 16.30 -1.77 -5.81
N CYS A 52 15.82 -2.16 -4.62
CA CYS A 52 15.14 -3.45 -4.43
C CYS A 52 13.73 -3.47 -5.05
N ILE A 53 13.03 -2.33 -4.99
CA ILE A 53 11.67 -2.15 -5.50
C ILE A 53 11.66 -2.12 -7.02
N THR A 54 12.54 -1.34 -7.65
CA THR A 54 12.65 -1.22 -9.12
C THR A 54 12.99 -2.58 -9.75
N ALA A 55 13.80 -3.39 -9.06
CA ALA A 55 14.14 -4.74 -9.52
C ALA A 55 12.95 -5.72 -9.49
N ASN A 56 11.90 -5.44 -8.70
CA ASN A 56 10.75 -6.32 -8.50
C ASN A 56 9.43 -5.53 -8.37
N LEU A 57 9.19 -4.56 -9.26
CA LEU A 57 8.04 -3.63 -9.17
C LEU A 57 6.68 -4.33 -9.08
N ASP A 58 6.55 -5.51 -9.70
CA ASP A 58 5.32 -6.29 -9.68
C ASP A 58 5.02 -6.92 -8.31
N ARG A 59 6.07 -7.17 -7.51
CA ARG A 59 5.96 -7.83 -6.21
C ARG A 59 5.69 -6.86 -5.06
N TYR A 60 6.19 -5.63 -5.14
CA TYR A 60 5.98 -4.62 -4.11
C TYR A 60 4.68 -3.86 -4.36
N ARG A 61 3.87 -3.70 -3.32
CA ARG A 61 2.71 -2.81 -3.35
C ARG A 61 2.64 -1.99 -2.07
N THR A 62 2.03 -0.82 -2.18
CA THR A 62 1.69 0.02 -1.03
C THR A 62 0.32 -0.38 -0.51
N LEU A 63 0.27 -0.78 0.76
CA LEU A 63 -0.96 -1.09 1.46
C LEU A 63 -1.55 0.20 2.05
N TYR A 64 -2.79 0.48 1.69
CA TYR A 64 -3.63 1.53 2.25
C TYR A 64 -4.80 0.91 3.00
N THR A 65 -5.21 1.56 4.09
CA THR A 65 -6.38 1.14 4.86
C THR A 65 -7.33 2.30 5.09
N ARG A 66 -8.62 2.01 5.18
CA ARG A 66 -9.65 2.93 5.66
C ARG A 66 -10.51 2.23 6.68
N LYS A 67 -10.99 2.95 7.69
CA LYS A 67 -11.92 2.37 8.67
C LYS A 67 -13.25 2.06 7.96
N SER A 68 -13.70 0.82 8.06
CA SER A 68 -15.08 0.48 7.69
C SER A 68 -15.96 1.03 8.80
N HIS A 69 -16.86 1.94 8.45
CA HIS A 69 -17.73 2.65 9.39
C HIS A 69 -18.93 1.78 9.79
#